data_AF-W8VP18-F1
#
_entry.id   AF-W8VP18-F1
#
_cell.length_a   1.000
_cell.length_b   1.000
_cell.length_c   1.000
_cell.angle_alpha   90.00
_cell.angle_beta   90.00
_cell.angle_gamma   90.00
#
_symmetry.space_group_name_H-M   'P 1'
#
loop_
_entity.id
_entity.type
_entity.pdbx_description
1 polymer ?
#
loop_
_entity_poly.entity_id
_entity_poly.type
_entity_poly.pdbx_seq_one_letter_code
_entity_poly.pdbx_strand_id
1 'polypeptide(L)'
;MRDQLSYIITLLRDTKIDVTRATGVKSALGIALVFYFSLFTFHSAAAQSVETYIQEAQQNNPEIQAFNLRYNIAEEKVNEANWLPNTEISAGYFVSEPETRTGAQRARIGFRQMFPWFGTITARENYATSMADAEYVEITIAKRKLALAVSQSYYKLYSIKAKQNVLEKNIQLLETYERLALTSVEVGKASAVDVLRLQIRQNELQQQHEILEVENDAEKVAFNNLLNRKDGAPVEIILFLEIPAIDPVFNDEAIQLNPELLKYDKLYESVVQSELLNQRDAQPMFGVGVDYLPVTARTDMMPSDNGKDVLMPMVSLSIPIFNKRYKSISKQNELRQQEIESQKGNRLNVLESAFAKAKSQRNQARIAFDTQQKNLKQAQDAEQILVKNYETGTIDFNDVLDIQELQLKLQINQVDSIQNYFLQQSIINYLINQ
;
A
#
# COMPACT_ATOMS: atom_id res chain seq x y z
N MET A 1 5.68 -48.12 44.69
CA MET A 1 4.97 -47.70 43.47
C MET A 1 5.88 -47.96 42.27
N ARG A 2 6.12 -49.24 42.01
CA ARG A 2 7.28 -49.80 41.31
C ARG A 2 6.84 -50.84 40.27
N ASP A 3 5.58 -50.76 39.83
CA ASP A 3 4.90 -51.76 39.00
C ASP A 3 4.18 -51.18 37.77
N GLN A 4 4.54 -49.97 37.32
CA GLN A 4 4.08 -49.43 36.03
C GLN A 4 5.19 -49.05 35.05
N LEU A 5 6.45 -49.40 35.36
CA LEU A 5 7.60 -49.21 34.47
C LEU A 5 8.16 -50.52 33.87
N SER A 6 7.57 -51.68 34.22
CA SER A 6 8.02 -53.00 33.74
C SER A 6 7.26 -53.53 32.51
N TYR A 7 6.31 -52.76 31.96
CA TYR A 7 5.51 -53.19 30.80
C TYR A 7 5.95 -52.55 29.46
N ILE A 8 6.80 -51.51 29.49
CA ILE A 8 7.28 -50.81 28.28
C ILE A 8 8.71 -51.24 27.91
N ILE A 9 9.47 -51.86 28.82
CA ILE A 9 10.86 -52.27 28.60
C ILE A 9 10.99 -53.71 28.03
N THR A 10 9.89 -54.46 27.93
CA THR A 10 9.89 -55.87 27.49
C THR A 10 9.48 -56.07 26.02
N LEU A 11 9.14 -55.01 25.27
CA LEU A 11 8.72 -55.13 23.86
C LEU A 11 9.76 -54.66 22.82
N LEU A 12 10.99 -54.33 23.25
CA LEU A 12 12.08 -53.86 22.38
C LEU A 12 13.39 -54.63 22.58
N ARG A 13 13.28 -55.92 22.91
CA ARG A 13 14.43 -56.80 23.07
C ARG A 13 14.17 -58.15 22.45
N ASP A 14 13.97 -58.16 21.13
CA ASP A 14 14.28 -59.31 20.27
C ASP A 14 14.08 -58.92 18.80
N THR A 15 15.18 -58.59 18.13
CA THR A 15 15.44 -58.89 16.70
C THR A 15 16.81 -58.32 16.31
N LYS A 16 17.84 -59.13 16.52
CA LYS A 16 19.13 -59.02 15.82
C LYS A 16 19.13 -60.00 14.66
N ILE A 17 19.22 -59.53 13.42
CA ILE A 17 19.81 -60.30 12.31
C ILE A 17 20.60 -59.33 11.42
N ASP A 18 21.92 -59.42 11.51
CA ASP A 18 22.88 -59.00 10.47
C ASP A 18 22.99 -60.13 9.44
N VAL A 19 22.97 -59.85 8.13
CA VAL A 19 23.82 -60.52 7.11
C VAL A 19 23.96 -59.65 5.86
N THR A 20 25.22 -59.44 5.45
CA THR A 20 25.69 -58.85 4.20
C THR A 20 25.74 -59.88 3.05
N ARG A 21 25.60 -59.41 1.80
CA ARG A 21 25.82 -60.07 0.48
C ARG A 21 24.73 -61.04 -0.03
N ALA A 22 24.10 -60.69 -1.17
CA ALA A 22 24.30 -61.35 -2.48
C ALA A 22 23.16 -61.01 -3.47
N THR A 23 23.56 -60.47 -4.63
CA THR A 23 23.01 -60.68 -5.99
C THR A 23 21.51 -60.94 -6.20
N GLY A 24 20.87 -59.97 -6.88
CA GLY A 24 20.02 -60.20 -8.06
C GLY A 24 18.69 -60.93 -7.87
N VAL A 25 17.58 -60.20 -8.04
CA VAL A 25 16.53 -60.44 -9.06
C VAL A 25 15.41 -59.42 -8.86
N LYS A 26 15.24 -58.61 -9.92
CA LYS A 26 14.04 -57.96 -10.45
C LYS A 26 12.74 -58.03 -9.62
N SER A 27 12.17 -56.86 -9.37
CA SER A 27 10.95 -56.33 -10.03
C SER A 27 9.97 -55.65 -9.08
N ALA A 28 9.48 -54.49 -9.54
CA ALA A 28 8.26 -53.81 -9.13
C ALA A 28 8.20 -53.24 -7.70
N LEU A 29 8.67 -52.00 -7.52
CA LEU A 29 7.87 -50.87 -6.99
C LEU A 29 8.76 -49.63 -6.99
N GLY A 30 8.58 -48.72 -7.94
CA GLY A 30 9.43 -47.53 -8.04
C GLY A 30 9.15 -46.67 -9.25
N ILE A 31 7.88 -46.40 -9.57
CA ILE A 31 7.47 -45.33 -10.49
C ILE A 31 6.20 -44.70 -9.91
N ALA A 32 6.36 -43.72 -9.05
CA ALA A 32 5.31 -42.77 -8.65
C ALA A 32 5.95 -41.57 -7.92
N LEU A 33 6.81 -40.82 -8.60
CA LEU A 33 7.28 -39.52 -8.10
C LEU A 33 7.77 -38.61 -9.24
N VAL A 34 6.95 -38.48 -10.29
CA VAL A 34 7.04 -37.40 -11.26
C VAL A 34 5.61 -37.09 -11.69
N PHE A 35 5.08 -35.96 -11.24
CA PHE A 35 3.81 -35.27 -11.54
C PHE A 35 3.39 -34.62 -10.20
N TYR A 36 3.48 -33.32 -9.95
CA TYR A 36 2.92 -32.22 -10.73
C TYR A 36 3.55 -30.91 -10.18
N PHE A 37 4.34 -30.19 -10.98
CA PHE A 37 4.52 -28.75 -10.79
C PHE A 37 4.79 -28.07 -12.14
N SER A 38 3.97 -28.42 -13.13
CA SER A 38 3.68 -27.51 -14.21
C SER A 38 2.54 -26.61 -13.70
N LEU A 39 2.89 -25.55 -12.98
CA LEU A 39 2.02 -24.39 -12.89
C LEU A 39 1.89 -23.87 -14.34
N PHE A 40 0.80 -24.27 -15.00
CA PHE A 40 0.27 -23.52 -16.12
C PHE A 40 -0.22 -22.20 -15.54
N THR A 41 0.70 -21.27 -15.32
CA THR A 41 0.38 -19.86 -15.30
C THR A 41 0.05 -19.46 -16.73
N PHE A 42 -1.20 -19.68 -17.12
CA PHE A 42 -1.83 -18.79 -18.09
C PHE A 42 -2.06 -17.44 -17.38
N HIS A 43 -0.97 -16.73 -17.07
CA HIS A 43 -1.07 -15.30 -16.88
C HIS A 43 -1.25 -14.73 -18.27
N SER A 44 -2.45 -14.23 -18.57
CA SER A 44 -2.72 -13.47 -19.79
C SER A 44 -1.60 -12.46 -19.99
N ALA A 45 -1.01 -12.39 -21.18
CA ALA A 45 0.05 -11.43 -21.51
C ALA A 45 -0.33 -9.97 -21.19
N ALA A 46 -1.63 -9.67 -21.12
CA ALA A 46 -2.20 -8.39 -20.66
C ALA A 46 -1.96 -8.07 -19.17
N ALA A 47 -1.92 -9.06 -18.28
CA ALA A 47 -1.63 -8.87 -16.86
C ALA A 47 -0.14 -8.57 -16.61
N GLN A 48 0.73 -9.04 -17.52
CA GLN A 48 2.17 -8.89 -17.40
C GLN A 48 2.64 -7.44 -17.65
N SER A 49 1.89 -6.63 -18.43
CA SER A 49 2.26 -5.23 -18.71
C SER A 49 1.96 -4.30 -17.53
N VAL A 50 0.77 -4.36 -16.94
CA VAL A 50 0.37 -3.47 -15.84
C VAL A 50 1.17 -3.75 -14.57
N GLU A 51 1.35 -5.03 -14.24
CA GLU A 51 2.12 -5.43 -13.05
C GLU A 51 3.57 -4.94 -13.12
N THR A 52 4.19 -4.98 -14.30
CA THR A 52 5.55 -4.46 -14.51
C THR A 52 5.62 -2.96 -14.20
N TYR A 53 4.64 -2.17 -14.68
CA TYR A 53 4.58 -0.74 -14.38
C TYR A 53 4.30 -0.43 -12.90
N ILE A 54 3.50 -1.26 -12.23
CA ILE A 54 3.25 -1.13 -10.79
C ILE A 54 4.55 -1.35 -10.00
N GLN A 55 5.30 -2.41 -10.33
CA GLN A 55 6.56 -2.71 -9.66
C GLN A 55 7.58 -1.59 -9.84
N GLU A 56 7.68 -1.06 -11.06
CA GLU A 56 8.55 0.08 -11.33
C GLU A 56 8.12 1.34 -10.56
N ALA A 57 6.83 1.65 -10.55
CA ALA A 57 6.30 2.78 -9.79
C ALA A 57 6.63 2.64 -8.30
N GLN A 58 6.43 1.46 -7.71
CA GLN A 58 6.73 1.22 -6.29
C GLN A 58 8.22 1.36 -5.95
N GLN A 59 9.12 1.13 -6.91
CA GLN A 59 10.56 1.28 -6.72
C GLN A 59 11.00 2.74 -6.87
N ASN A 60 10.43 3.47 -7.82
CA ASN A 60 10.96 4.78 -8.25
C ASN A 60 10.16 5.98 -7.74
N ASN A 61 8.92 5.79 -7.28
CA ASN A 61 8.02 6.89 -6.95
C ASN A 61 8.48 7.66 -5.69
N PRO A 62 8.62 9.00 -5.75
CA PRO A 62 9.07 9.83 -4.62
C PRO A 62 8.16 9.80 -3.38
N GLU A 63 6.85 9.57 -3.56
CA GLU A 63 5.92 9.43 -2.43
C GLU A 63 6.25 8.19 -1.60
N ILE A 64 6.53 7.06 -2.27
CA ILE A 64 6.96 5.83 -1.58
C ILE A 64 8.29 6.04 -0.87
N GLN A 65 9.23 6.77 -1.49
CA GLN A 65 10.49 7.12 -0.85
C GLN A 65 10.29 8.00 0.39
N ALA A 66 9.34 8.93 0.36
CA ALA A 66 9.00 9.73 1.53
C ALA A 66 8.42 8.86 2.67
N PHE A 67 7.57 7.87 2.36
CA PHE A 67 7.08 6.91 3.36
C PHE A 67 8.20 6.01 3.92
N ASN A 68 9.11 5.53 3.09
CA ASN A 68 10.29 4.78 3.56
C ASN A 68 11.14 5.63 4.52
N LEU A 69 11.37 6.91 4.19
CA LEU A 69 12.12 7.82 5.06
C LEU A 69 11.41 8.07 6.39
N ARG A 70 10.08 8.18 6.41
CA ARG A 70 9.30 8.30 7.66
C ARG A 70 9.46 7.07 8.54
N TYR A 71 9.40 5.88 7.95
CA TYR A 71 9.66 4.63 8.65
C TYR A 71 11.10 4.59 9.21
N ASN A 72 12.11 4.92 8.41
CA ASN A 72 13.50 4.97 8.88
C ASN A 72 13.68 5.98 10.03
N ILE A 73 13.02 7.13 9.98
CA ILE A 73 12.99 8.10 11.11
C ILE A 73 12.35 7.47 12.34
N ALA A 74 11.29 6.68 12.18
CA ALA A 74 10.66 5.97 13.29
C ALA A 74 11.56 4.85 13.85
N GLU A 75 12.32 4.15 13.00
CA GLU A 75 13.35 3.20 13.43
C GLU A 75 14.46 3.90 14.22
N GLU A 76 14.94 5.08 13.79
CA GLU A 76 15.93 5.84 14.55
C GLU A 76 15.40 6.31 15.90
N LYS A 77 14.08 6.53 16.04
CA LYS A 77 13.47 6.79 17.36
C LYS A 77 13.51 5.58 18.29
N VAL A 78 13.58 4.36 17.75
CA VAL A 78 13.81 3.14 18.55
C VAL A 78 15.24 3.19 19.11
N ASN A 79 16.22 3.57 18.30
CA ASN A 79 17.60 3.75 18.76
C ASN A 79 17.69 4.90 19.79
N GLU A 80 16.98 6.00 19.56
CA GLU A 80 16.88 7.16 20.47
C GLU A 80 16.33 6.76 21.85
N ALA A 81 15.42 5.77 21.91
CA ALA A 81 14.76 5.36 23.15
C ALA A 81 15.72 4.84 24.23
N ASN A 82 16.91 4.36 23.83
CA ASN A 82 17.96 3.87 24.73
C ASN A 82 18.86 5.02 25.22
N TRP A 83 18.29 5.93 26.00
CA TRP A 83 19.04 7.03 26.61
C TRP A 83 18.97 7.00 28.14
N LEU A 84 20.04 7.49 28.77
CA LEU A 84 20.12 7.75 30.20
C LEU A 84 20.08 9.26 30.46
N PRO A 85 19.50 9.71 31.59
CA PRO A 85 19.61 11.09 32.03
C PRO A 85 21.04 11.61 31.98
N ASN A 86 21.20 12.90 31.68
CA ASN A 86 22.50 13.53 31.64
C ASN A 86 23.24 13.35 32.98
N THR A 87 24.55 13.11 32.90
CA THR A 87 25.40 13.16 34.09
C THR A 87 25.44 14.58 34.64
N GLU A 88 25.04 14.75 35.89
CA GLU A 88 25.10 16.02 36.60
C GLU A 88 26.49 16.21 37.18
N ILE A 89 27.17 17.27 36.75
CA ILE A 89 28.43 17.74 37.34
C ILE A 89 28.14 19.05 38.05
N SER A 90 28.48 19.12 39.34
CA SER A 90 28.27 20.31 40.16
C SER A 90 29.57 20.78 40.77
N ALA A 91 29.76 22.09 40.84
CA ALA A 91 30.88 22.72 41.53
C ALA A 91 30.35 23.88 42.36
N GLY A 92 30.73 23.95 43.63
CA GLY A 92 30.35 25.02 44.55
C GLY A 92 31.54 25.44 45.40
N TYR A 93 31.64 26.74 45.68
CA TYR A 93 32.62 27.32 46.59
C TYR A 93 31.94 27.79 47.86
N PHE A 94 32.49 27.47 49.03
CA PHE A 94 31.91 27.85 50.31
C PHE A 94 32.38 29.26 50.70
N VAL A 95 31.48 30.25 50.56
CA VAL A 95 31.74 31.63 51.01
C VAL A 95 31.88 31.73 52.54
N SER A 96 31.13 30.88 53.25
CA SER A 96 31.29 30.65 54.68
C SER A 96 31.73 29.20 54.85
N GLU A 97 32.99 28.99 55.23
CA GLU A 97 33.64 27.69 55.24
C GLU A 97 33.15 26.82 56.42
N PRO A 98 32.50 25.67 56.17
CA PRO A 98 32.11 24.75 57.23
C PRO A 98 33.35 24.10 57.86
N GLU A 99 33.47 24.17 59.18
CA GLU A 99 34.57 23.55 59.92
C GLU A 99 34.32 22.05 60.18
N THR A 100 35.37 21.24 60.01
CA THR A 100 35.38 19.82 60.36
C THR A 100 36.47 19.52 61.40
N ARG A 101 36.55 18.28 61.91
CA ARG A 101 37.62 17.87 62.82
C ARG A 101 39.02 18.16 62.26
N THR A 102 39.20 17.97 60.95
CA THR A 102 40.47 18.11 60.21
C THR A 102 40.61 19.45 59.49
N GLY A 103 39.64 20.36 59.66
CA GLY A 103 39.67 21.76 59.20
C GLY A 103 38.55 22.15 58.24
N ALA A 104 38.65 23.34 57.64
CA ALA A 104 37.58 24.01 56.89
C ALA A 104 37.40 23.48 55.46
N GLN A 105 36.16 23.16 55.06
CA GLN A 105 35.82 22.78 53.68
C GLN A 105 35.78 24.02 52.78
N ARG A 106 36.51 24.01 51.66
CA ARG A 106 36.57 25.16 50.74
C ARG A 106 35.62 25.09 49.55
N ALA A 107 35.39 23.90 49.05
CA ALA A 107 34.59 23.68 47.85
C ALA A 107 33.90 22.32 47.89
N ARG A 108 32.99 22.10 46.95
CA ARG A 108 32.35 20.82 46.66
C ARG A 108 32.35 20.61 45.16
N ILE A 109 32.91 19.50 44.71
CA ILE A 109 32.84 19.04 43.32
C ILE A 109 32.09 17.72 43.33
N GLY A 110 30.95 17.65 42.66
CA GLY A 110 30.06 16.50 42.67
C GLY A 110 29.78 15.95 41.30
N PHE A 111 29.74 14.62 41.19
CA PHE A 111 29.31 13.89 40.00
C PHE A 111 28.12 13.03 40.37
N ARG A 112 27.04 13.07 39.58
CA ARG A 112 25.84 12.25 39.81
C ARG A 112 25.27 11.74 38.50
N GLN A 113 24.97 10.45 38.46
CA GLN A 113 24.27 9.81 37.36
C GLN A 113 22.95 9.23 37.86
N MET A 114 21.85 9.64 37.24
CA MET A 114 20.53 9.06 37.49
C MET A 114 20.25 7.92 36.51
N PHE A 115 19.62 6.87 37.00
CA PHE A 115 19.22 5.70 36.23
C PHE A 115 17.70 5.52 36.32
N PRO A 116 17.02 5.30 35.18
CA PRO A 116 15.62 4.92 35.17
C PRO A 116 15.38 3.63 35.96
N TRP A 117 14.14 3.43 36.43
CA TRP A 117 13.75 2.17 37.04
C TRP A 117 13.93 0.99 36.05
N PHE A 118 14.06 -0.21 36.61
CA PHE A 118 14.21 -1.43 35.82
C PHE A 118 13.05 -1.59 34.82
N GLY A 119 13.41 -1.78 33.54
CA GLY A 119 12.47 -1.96 32.45
C GLY A 119 11.85 -0.68 31.89
N THR A 120 12.18 0.52 32.41
CA THR A 120 11.70 1.78 31.81
C THR A 120 12.27 2.01 30.42
N ILE A 121 13.56 1.72 30.20
CA ILE A 121 14.19 1.82 28.86
C ILE A 121 13.51 0.86 27.88
N THR A 122 13.32 -0.41 28.26
CA THR A 122 12.62 -1.40 27.44
C THR A 122 11.18 -0.98 27.12
N ALA A 123 10.47 -0.34 28.05
CA ALA A 123 9.14 0.19 27.77
C ALA A 123 9.15 1.35 26.76
N ARG A 124 10.19 2.19 26.78
CA ARG A 124 10.40 3.24 25.76
C ARG A 124 10.70 2.63 24.40
N GLU A 125 11.59 1.65 24.34
CA GLU A 125 11.93 0.92 23.12
C GLU A 125 10.67 0.25 22.53
N ASN A 126 9.92 -0.51 23.32
CA ASN A 126 8.69 -1.16 22.86
C ASN A 126 7.66 -0.17 22.33
N TYR A 127 7.49 0.98 22.99
CA TYR A 127 6.62 2.04 22.49
C TYR A 127 7.12 2.62 21.17
N ALA A 128 8.41 2.95 21.07
CA ALA A 128 9.00 3.45 19.83
C ALA A 128 8.88 2.42 18.69
N THR A 129 9.12 1.13 18.97
CA THR A 129 8.97 0.03 18.00
C THR A 129 7.52 -0.09 17.52
N SER A 130 6.53 -0.03 18.43
CA SER A 130 5.13 -0.07 18.03
C SER A 130 4.70 1.10 17.15
N MET A 131 5.34 2.27 17.31
CA MET A 131 5.14 3.41 16.41
C MET A 131 5.80 3.19 15.04
N ALA A 132 7.00 2.59 15.00
CA ALA A 132 7.66 2.21 13.75
C ALA A 132 6.86 1.15 12.98
N ASP A 133 6.29 0.15 13.66
CA ASP A 133 5.39 -0.85 13.07
C ASP A 133 4.17 -0.21 12.42
N ALA A 134 3.59 0.83 13.04
CA ALA A 134 2.47 1.57 12.46
C ALA A 134 2.87 2.32 11.18
N GLU A 135 4.06 2.95 11.16
CA GLU A 135 4.61 3.61 9.96
C GLU A 135 4.94 2.60 8.85
N TYR A 136 5.36 1.37 9.20
CA TYR A 136 5.60 0.32 8.21
C TYR A 136 4.32 -0.06 7.45
N VAL A 137 3.18 -0.14 8.15
CA VAL A 137 1.89 -0.40 7.51
C VAL A 137 1.51 0.73 6.55
N GLU A 138 1.86 1.98 6.84
CA GLU A 138 1.64 3.11 5.93
C GLU A 138 2.39 2.96 4.61
N ILE A 139 3.61 2.42 4.61
CA ILE A 139 4.33 2.09 3.36
C ILE A 139 3.50 1.12 2.52
N THR A 140 2.93 0.09 3.16
CA THR A 140 2.12 -0.92 2.46
C THR A 140 0.85 -0.30 1.87
N ILE A 141 0.16 0.56 2.63
CA ILE A 141 -1.02 1.29 2.15
C ILE A 141 -0.64 2.20 0.97
N ALA A 142 0.45 2.95 1.09
CA ALA A 142 0.92 3.87 0.04
C ALA A 142 1.25 3.11 -1.27
N LYS A 143 1.98 1.99 -1.17
CA LYS A 143 2.28 1.14 -2.34
C LYS A 143 1.04 0.60 -3.02
N ARG A 144 0.01 0.21 -2.25
CA ARG A 144 -1.26 -0.28 -2.79
C ARG A 144 -2.09 0.83 -3.44
N LYS A 145 -2.11 2.04 -2.85
CA LYS A 145 -2.76 3.21 -3.47
C LYS A 145 -2.07 3.61 -4.77
N LEU A 146 -0.74 3.57 -4.81
CA LEU A 146 0.03 3.80 -6.01
C LEU A 146 -0.27 2.75 -7.09
N ALA A 147 -0.31 1.46 -6.73
CA ALA A 147 -0.68 0.39 -7.65
C ALA A 147 -2.09 0.58 -8.25
N LEU A 148 -3.05 1.01 -7.43
CA LEU A 148 -4.39 1.38 -7.89
C LEU A 148 -4.35 2.56 -8.87
N ALA A 149 -3.63 3.64 -8.53
CA ALA A 149 -3.52 4.82 -9.39
C ALA A 149 -2.87 4.49 -10.75
N VAL A 150 -1.79 3.70 -10.76
CA VAL A 150 -1.12 3.21 -11.98
C VAL A 150 -2.09 2.38 -12.82
N SER A 151 -2.83 1.46 -12.20
CA SER A 151 -3.83 0.64 -12.90
C SER A 151 -4.92 1.50 -13.53
N GLN A 152 -5.44 2.47 -12.78
CA GLN A 152 -6.51 3.35 -13.26
C GLN A 152 -6.07 4.22 -14.44
N SER A 153 -4.87 4.81 -14.34
CA SER A 153 -4.28 5.60 -15.42
C SER A 153 -3.98 4.73 -16.66
N TYR A 154 -3.48 3.50 -16.46
CA TYR A 154 -3.27 2.54 -17.56
C TYR A 154 -4.57 2.22 -18.31
N TYR A 155 -5.66 1.91 -17.61
CA TYR A 155 -6.94 1.61 -18.26
C TYR A 155 -7.58 2.83 -18.91
N LYS A 156 -7.26 4.04 -18.43
CA LYS A 156 -7.64 5.29 -19.10
C LYS A 156 -6.88 5.48 -20.41
N LEU A 157 -5.56 5.29 -20.41
CA LEU A 157 -4.75 5.30 -21.63
C LEU A 157 -5.22 4.27 -22.66
N TYR A 158 -5.54 3.06 -22.21
CA TYR A 158 -6.15 2.03 -23.06
C TYR A 158 -7.45 2.52 -23.70
N SER A 159 -8.37 3.08 -22.91
CA SER A 159 -9.66 3.58 -23.41
C SER A 159 -9.48 4.67 -24.47
N ILE A 160 -8.59 5.63 -24.23
CA ILE A 160 -8.28 6.70 -25.18
C ILE A 160 -7.75 6.10 -26.49
N LYS A 161 -6.78 5.18 -26.42
CA LYS A 161 -6.21 4.57 -27.61
C LYS A 161 -7.20 3.69 -28.37
N ALA A 162 -8.05 2.97 -27.65
CA ALA A 162 -9.09 2.14 -28.25
C ALA A 162 -10.16 3.01 -28.95
N LYS A 163 -10.55 4.15 -28.37
CA LYS A 163 -11.46 5.12 -29.02
C LYS A 163 -10.83 5.76 -30.26
N GLN A 164 -9.56 6.14 -30.22
CA GLN A 164 -8.83 6.62 -31.41
C GLN A 164 -8.91 5.60 -32.55
N ASN A 165 -8.62 4.33 -32.26
CA ASN A 165 -8.69 3.25 -33.26
C ASN A 165 -10.12 3.04 -33.81
N VAL A 166 -11.15 3.24 -32.98
CA VAL A 166 -12.56 3.20 -33.42
C VAL A 166 -12.85 4.37 -34.36
N LEU A 167 -12.46 5.60 -34.00
CA LEU A 167 -12.67 6.78 -34.83
C LEU A 167 -11.95 6.69 -36.17
N GLU A 168 -10.69 6.25 -36.17
CA GLU A 168 -9.90 6.10 -37.40
C GLU A 168 -10.56 5.12 -38.39
N LYS A 169 -11.07 3.98 -37.90
CA LYS A 169 -11.82 3.02 -38.72
C LYS A 169 -13.12 3.63 -39.26
N ASN A 170 -13.83 4.43 -38.46
CA ASN A 170 -15.07 5.06 -38.90
C ASN A 170 -14.81 6.20 -39.91
N ILE A 171 -13.72 6.95 -39.77
CA ILE A 171 -13.29 7.96 -40.76
C ILE A 171 -13.01 7.28 -42.11
N GLN A 172 -12.22 6.20 -42.12
CA GLN A 172 -11.94 5.41 -43.34
C GLN A 172 -13.22 4.83 -43.99
N LEU A 173 -14.21 4.47 -43.17
CA LEU A 173 -15.51 4.00 -43.65
C LEU A 173 -16.32 5.13 -44.29
N LEU A 174 -16.35 6.32 -43.67
CA LEU A 174 -17.03 7.49 -44.23
C LEU A 174 -16.38 7.96 -45.55
N GLU A 175 -15.06 7.87 -45.70
CA GLU A 175 -14.38 8.12 -46.99
C GLU A 175 -14.86 7.16 -48.09
N THR A 176 -15.13 5.91 -47.73
CA THR A 176 -15.66 4.91 -48.67
C THR A 176 -17.07 5.26 -49.10
N TYR A 177 -17.91 5.72 -48.17
CA TYR A 177 -19.25 6.18 -48.49
C TYR A 177 -19.29 7.49 -49.27
N GLU A 178 -18.35 8.41 -49.03
CA GLU A 178 -18.23 9.64 -49.81
C GLU A 178 -17.96 9.34 -51.28
N ARG A 179 -17.05 8.41 -51.57
CA ARG A 179 -16.81 7.95 -52.95
C ARG A 179 -18.06 7.36 -53.60
N LEU A 180 -18.83 6.58 -52.84
CA LEU A 180 -20.09 6.00 -53.30
C LEU A 180 -21.13 7.08 -53.59
N ALA A 181 -21.31 8.04 -52.68
CA ALA A 181 -22.26 9.13 -52.81
C ALA A 181 -21.90 10.05 -53.99
N LEU A 182 -20.62 10.39 -54.18
CA LEU A 182 -20.14 11.17 -55.34
C LEU A 182 -20.50 10.47 -56.67
N THR A 183 -20.25 9.17 -56.76
CA THR A 183 -20.62 8.37 -57.94
C THR A 183 -22.13 8.41 -58.19
N SER A 184 -22.94 8.31 -57.12
CA SER A 184 -24.40 8.41 -57.20
C SER A 184 -24.90 9.80 -57.63
N VAL A 185 -24.20 10.88 -57.23
CA VAL A 185 -24.50 12.26 -57.68
C VAL A 185 -24.22 12.42 -59.17
N GLU A 186 -23.10 11.89 -59.67
CA GLU A 186 -22.74 11.95 -61.11
C GLU A 186 -23.78 11.30 -62.02
N VAL A 187 -24.40 10.21 -61.56
CA VAL A 187 -25.47 9.50 -62.28
C VAL A 187 -26.88 10.03 -61.96
N GLY A 188 -26.99 11.14 -61.23
CA GLY A 188 -28.26 11.82 -60.91
C GLY A 188 -29.15 11.09 -59.91
N LYS A 189 -28.59 10.15 -59.13
CA LYS A 189 -29.32 9.30 -58.16
C LYS A 189 -29.17 9.74 -56.69
N ALA A 190 -28.29 10.70 -56.40
CA ALA A 190 -28.10 11.25 -55.05
C ALA A 190 -27.97 12.77 -55.07
N SER A 191 -28.12 13.41 -53.90
CA SER A 191 -28.01 14.86 -53.74
C SER A 191 -26.60 15.26 -53.35
N ALA A 192 -26.11 16.41 -53.84
CA ALA A 192 -24.87 17.01 -53.36
C ALA A 192 -24.92 17.32 -51.84
N VAL A 193 -26.13 17.46 -51.27
CA VAL A 193 -26.35 17.61 -49.82
C VAL A 193 -25.87 16.38 -49.05
N ASP A 194 -26.02 15.17 -49.60
CA ASP A 194 -25.65 13.92 -48.94
C ASP A 194 -24.11 13.82 -48.81
N VAL A 195 -23.39 14.26 -49.84
CA VAL A 195 -21.92 14.38 -49.81
C VAL A 195 -21.46 15.41 -48.78
N LEU A 196 -22.10 16.59 -48.73
CA LEU A 196 -21.75 17.60 -47.73
C LEU A 196 -22.01 17.12 -46.30
N ARG A 197 -23.07 16.34 -46.07
CA ARG A 197 -23.33 15.72 -44.76
C ARG A 197 -22.22 14.76 -44.36
N LEU A 198 -21.75 13.90 -45.28
CA LEU A 198 -20.62 13.01 -45.03
C LEU A 198 -19.35 13.77 -44.64
N GLN A 199 -19.02 14.84 -45.37
CA GLN A 199 -17.86 15.67 -45.08
C GLN A 199 -17.97 16.35 -43.71
N ILE A 200 -19.15 16.85 -43.34
CA ILE A 200 -19.39 17.39 -41.98
C ILE A 200 -19.14 16.31 -40.93
N ARG A 201 -19.63 15.07 -41.14
CA ARG A 201 -19.39 13.96 -40.20
C ARG A 201 -17.92 13.57 -40.11
N GLN A 202 -17.20 13.50 -41.23
CA GLN A 202 -15.76 13.25 -41.22
C GLN A 202 -15.02 14.32 -40.38
N ASN A 203 -15.38 15.59 -40.55
CA ASN A 203 -14.81 16.69 -39.76
C ASN A 203 -15.12 16.54 -38.25
N GLU A 204 -16.34 16.11 -37.89
CA GLU A 204 -16.71 15.84 -36.49
C GLU A 204 -15.90 14.68 -35.88
N LEU A 205 -15.68 13.60 -36.63
CA LEU A 205 -14.88 12.46 -36.16
C LEU A 205 -13.40 12.82 -36.04
N GLN A 206 -12.88 13.59 -37.00
CA GLN A 206 -11.51 14.09 -36.97
C GLN A 206 -11.28 15.01 -35.76
N GLN A 207 -12.23 15.91 -35.48
CA GLN A 207 -12.19 16.74 -34.28
C GLN A 207 -12.15 15.88 -33.00
N GLN A 208 -12.99 14.85 -32.90
CA GLN A 208 -12.98 13.94 -31.74
C GLN A 208 -11.66 13.18 -31.61
N HIS A 209 -11.06 12.78 -32.74
CA HIS A 209 -9.77 12.10 -32.75
C HIS A 209 -8.65 13.01 -32.23
N GLU A 210 -8.58 14.26 -32.71
CA GLU A 210 -7.61 15.26 -32.26
C GLU A 210 -7.76 15.59 -30.77
N ILE A 211 -9.00 15.66 -30.26
CA ILE A 211 -9.23 15.83 -28.81
C ILE A 211 -8.65 14.64 -28.03
N LEU A 212 -8.86 13.40 -28.49
CA LEU A 212 -8.31 12.22 -27.84
C LEU A 212 -6.78 12.16 -27.93
N GLU A 213 -6.15 12.72 -28.97
CA GLU A 213 -4.68 12.86 -29.04
C GLU A 213 -4.16 13.77 -27.93
N VAL A 214 -4.79 14.92 -27.73
CA VAL A 214 -4.43 15.85 -26.64
C VAL A 214 -4.67 15.21 -25.27
N GLU A 215 -5.79 14.51 -25.08
CA GLU A 215 -6.07 13.79 -23.84
C GLU A 215 -5.06 12.66 -23.57
N ASN A 216 -4.66 11.92 -24.61
CA ASN A 216 -3.64 10.87 -24.53
C ASN A 216 -2.30 11.43 -24.08
N ASP A 217 -1.89 12.58 -24.61
CA ASP A 217 -0.62 13.20 -24.24
C ASP A 217 -0.63 13.66 -22.79
N ALA A 218 -1.72 14.29 -22.34
CA ALA A 218 -1.89 14.66 -20.94
C ALA A 218 -1.89 13.44 -20.00
N GLU A 219 -2.59 12.37 -20.37
CA GLU A 219 -2.66 11.15 -19.55
C GLU A 219 -1.32 10.41 -19.52
N LYS A 220 -0.53 10.43 -20.61
CA LYS A 220 0.84 9.86 -20.61
C LYS A 220 1.75 10.58 -19.62
N VAL A 221 1.65 11.90 -19.53
CA VAL A 221 2.39 12.68 -18.53
C VAL A 221 1.97 12.28 -17.12
N ALA A 222 0.65 12.17 -16.86
CA ALA A 222 0.14 11.71 -15.58
C ALA A 222 0.65 10.30 -15.22
N PHE A 223 0.59 9.36 -16.17
CA PHE A 223 1.08 8.00 -16.01
C PHE A 223 2.60 7.97 -15.71
N ASN A 224 3.40 8.67 -16.51
CA ASN A 224 4.86 8.72 -16.33
C ASN A 224 5.26 9.35 -14.99
N ASN A 225 4.51 10.35 -14.50
CA ASN A 225 4.72 10.93 -13.17
C ASN A 225 4.47 9.93 -12.04
N LEU A 226 3.48 9.05 -12.16
CA LEU A 226 3.27 7.97 -11.18
C LEU A 226 4.47 7.02 -11.10
N LEU A 227 5.15 6.80 -12.24
CA LEU A 227 6.34 5.95 -12.33
C LEU A 227 7.65 6.72 -12.07
N ASN A 228 7.58 8.04 -11.87
CA ASN A 228 8.75 8.92 -11.79
C ASN A 228 9.66 8.85 -13.03
N ARG A 229 9.04 8.79 -14.22
CA ARG A 229 9.69 8.84 -15.52
C ARG A 229 9.61 10.26 -16.10
N LYS A 230 10.42 10.53 -17.13
CA LYS A 230 10.27 11.75 -17.93
C LYS A 230 8.93 11.75 -18.66
N ASP A 231 8.32 12.93 -18.77
CA ASP A 231 7.01 13.17 -19.40
C ASP A 231 6.84 12.49 -20.77
N GLY A 232 7.85 12.57 -21.64
CA GLY A 232 7.83 12.00 -22.99
C GLY A 232 8.24 10.52 -23.11
N ALA A 233 8.39 9.80 -22.00
CA ALA A 233 8.74 8.37 -22.07
C ALA A 233 7.60 7.58 -22.74
N PRO A 234 7.92 6.65 -23.67
CA PRO A 234 6.89 5.84 -24.31
C PRO A 234 6.21 4.94 -23.29
N VAL A 235 4.89 4.81 -23.43
CA VAL A 235 4.06 3.90 -22.64
C VAL A 235 3.47 2.86 -23.58
N GLU A 236 3.90 1.61 -23.41
CA GLU A 236 3.36 0.49 -24.16
C GLU A 236 2.01 0.07 -23.54
N ILE A 237 0.98 0.08 -24.39
CA ILE A 237 -0.39 -0.27 -24.03
C ILE A 237 -0.82 -1.40 -24.96
N ILE A 238 -1.47 -2.42 -24.42
CA ILE A 238 -2.03 -3.49 -25.23
C ILE A 238 -3.13 -2.96 -26.17
N LEU A 239 -3.20 -3.53 -27.38
CA LEU A 239 -4.17 -3.11 -28.39
C LEU A 239 -5.60 -3.56 -28.09
N PHE A 240 -5.75 -4.64 -27.32
CA PHE A 240 -7.04 -5.26 -27.08
C PHE A 240 -7.10 -5.83 -25.67
N LEU A 241 -8.19 -5.49 -24.97
CA LEU A 241 -8.47 -5.92 -23.61
C LEU A 241 -9.88 -6.53 -23.56
N GLU A 242 -9.96 -7.78 -23.13
CA GLU A 242 -11.22 -8.51 -23.04
C GLU A 242 -11.73 -8.56 -21.61
N ILE A 243 -13.03 -8.35 -21.43
CA ILE A 243 -13.70 -8.66 -20.18
C ILE A 243 -13.71 -10.20 -20.01
N PRO A 244 -13.20 -10.76 -18.89
CA PRO A 244 -13.18 -12.20 -18.65
C PRO A 244 -14.58 -12.83 -18.79
N ALA A 245 -14.65 -14.08 -19.24
CA ALA A 245 -15.95 -14.78 -19.37
C ALA A 245 -16.62 -15.03 -18.01
N ILE A 246 -15.82 -15.24 -16.96
CA ILE A 246 -16.27 -15.48 -15.60
C ILE A 246 -15.65 -14.43 -14.70
N ASP A 247 -16.49 -13.70 -13.97
CA ASP A 247 -16.04 -12.76 -12.94
C ASP A 247 -15.34 -13.52 -11.81
N PRO A 248 -14.23 -13.00 -11.25
CA PRO A 248 -13.67 -13.58 -10.05
C PRO A 248 -14.69 -13.48 -8.90
N VAL A 249 -14.80 -14.55 -8.11
CA VAL A 249 -15.64 -14.60 -6.92
C VAL A 249 -14.82 -14.12 -5.74
N PHE A 250 -15.36 -13.16 -4.99
CA PHE A 250 -14.69 -12.58 -3.84
C PHE A 250 -15.40 -12.99 -2.55
N ASN A 251 -14.62 -13.33 -1.52
CA ASN A 251 -15.15 -13.44 -0.16
C ASN A 251 -15.32 -12.02 0.39
N ASP A 252 -16.54 -11.64 0.76
CA ASP A 252 -16.83 -10.32 1.31
C ASP A 252 -16.10 -10.09 2.66
N GLU A 253 -15.70 -11.15 3.37
CA GLU A 253 -14.88 -11.06 4.59
C GLU A 253 -13.43 -10.60 4.33
N ALA A 254 -12.95 -10.67 3.08
CA ALA A 254 -11.59 -10.28 2.72
C ALA A 254 -11.29 -8.79 2.97
N ILE A 255 -12.33 -7.94 3.05
CA ILE A 255 -12.20 -6.50 3.38
C ILE A 255 -11.58 -6.31 4.77
N GLN A 256 -11.82 -7.22 5.71
CA GLN A 256 -11.25 -7.15 7.06
C GLN A 256 -9.73 -7.25 7.06
N LEU A 257 -9.14 -7.82 6.00
CA LEU A 257 -7.70 -7.95 5.81
C LEU A 257 -7.08 -6.74 5.11
N ASN A 258 -7.85 -5.68 4.85
CA ASN A 258 -7.33 -4.48 4.21
C ASN A 258 -6.26 -3.80 5.10
N PRO A 259 -5.06 -3.49 4.58
CA PRO A 259 -3.99 -2.86 5.35
C PRO A 259 -4.37 -1.54 6.02
N GLU A 260 -5.36 -0.81 5.49
CA GLU A 260 -5.89 0.39 6.13
C GLU A 260 -6.58 0.10 7.47
N LEU A 261 -7.14 -1.08 7.65
CA LEU A 261 -7.70 -1.52 8.93
C LEU A 261 -6.60 -2.01 9.88
N LEU A 262 -5.59 -2.70 9.35
CA LEU A 262 -4.41 -3.15 10.10
C LEU A 262 -3.65 -1.96 10.73
N LYS A 263 -3.63 -0.81 10.07
CA LYS A 263 -3.07 0.43 10.63
C LYS A 263 -3.69 0.76 11.99
N TYR A 264 -5.01 0.65 12.12
CA TYR A 264 -5.69 0.96 13.38
C TYR A 264 -5.33 -0.06 14.47
N ASP A 265 -5.09 -1.31 14.12
CA ASP A 265 -4.59 -2.32 15.07
C ASP A 265 -3.19 -1.96 15.58
N LYS A 266 -2.29 -1.52 14.69
CA LYS A 266 -0.96 -1.04 15.07
C LYS A 266 -0.97 0.24 15.91
N LEU A 267 -1.87 1.18 15.59
CA LEU A 267 -2.07 2.36 16.42
C LEU A 267 -2.66 2.01 17.79
N TYR A 268 -3.56 1.03 17.86
CA TYR A 268 -4.09 0.56 19.14
C TYR A 268 -2.98 -0.06 20.00
N GLU A 269 -2.18 -0.95 19.41
CA GLU A 269 -1.00 -1.54 20.04
C GLU A 269 -0.03 -0.47 20.56
N SER A 270 0.20 0.60 19.80
CA SER A 270 1.10 1.68 20.25
C SER A 270 0.55 2.47 21.43
N VAL A 271 -0.77 2.66 21.53
CA VAL A 271 -1.40 3.26 22.72
C VAL A 271 -1.30 2.33 23.93
N VAL A 272 -1.39 1.00 23.74
CA VAL A 272 -1.12 0.03 24.81
C VAL A 272 0.32 0.15 25.32
N GLN A 273 1.31 0.22 24.42
CA GLN A 273 2.71 0.40 24.82
C GLN A 273 2.96 1.77 25.46
N SER A 274 2.29 2.83 25.00
CA SER A 274 2.31 4.16 25.63
C SER A 274 1.82 4.11 27.08
N GLU A 275 0.79 3.31 27.38
CA GLU A 275 0.31 3.15 28.75
C GLU A 275 1.30 2.37 29.63
N LEU A 276 1.89 1.30 29.09
CA LEU A 276 2.94 0.56 29.81
C LEU A 276 4.15 1.45 30.10
N LEU A 277 4.56 2.29 29.15
CA LEU A 277 5.60 3.29 29.35
C LEU A 277 5.20 4.29 30.44
N ASN A 278 3.99 4.85 30.39
CA ASN A 278 3.49 5.79 31.39
C ASN A 278 3.52 5.19 32.82
N GLN A 279 3.18 3.90 32.96
CA GLN A 279 3.27 3.19 34.25
C GLN A 279 4.71 2.97 34.73
N ARG A 280 5.67 2.78 33.80
CA ARG A 280 7.10 2.62 34.11
C ARG A 280 7.79 3.95 34.41
N ASP A 281 7.44 5.01 33.71
CA ASP A 281 7.92 6.37 33.98
C ASP A 281 7.35 6.93 35.30
N ALA A 282 6.29 6.33 35.85
CA ALA A 282 5.78 6.63 37.18
C ALA A 282 6.57 5.94 38.32
N GLN A 283 7.55 5.08 37.99
CA GLN A 283 8.41 4.44 38.98
C GLN A 283 9.55 5.36 39.42
N PRO A 284 10.17 5.12 40.60
CA PRO A 284 11.29 5.91 41.06
C PRO A 284 12.51 5.83 40.13
N MET A 285 13.40 6.81 40.23
CA MET A 285 14.73 6.72 39.61
C MET A 285 15.78 6.61 40.70
N PHE A 286 16.81 5.78 40.49
CA PHE A 286 17.93 5.68 41.44
C PHE A 286 19.14 6.43 40.90
N GLY A 287 19.87 7.10 41.76
CA GLY A 287 21.08 7.80 41.40
C GLY A 287 22.27 7.30 42.19
N VAL A 288 23.43 7.32 41.55
CA VAL A 288 24.72 7.13 42.22
C VAL A 288 25.57 8.36 41.94
N GLY A 289 26.38 8.73 42.92
CA GLY A 289 27.24 9.88 42.78
C GLY A 289 28.39 9.87 43.75
N VAL A 290 29.26 10.85 43.60
CA VAL A 290 30.38 11.08 44.49
C VAL A 290 30.64 12.56 44.59
N ASP A 291 30.83 13.04 45.81
CA ASP A 291 31.32 14.38 46.07
C ASP A 291 32.75 14.35 46.59
N TYR A 292 33.54 15.28 46.09
CA TYR A 292 34.87 15.59 46.59
C TYR A 292 34.85 16.98 47.21
N LEU A 293 35.27 17.07 48.48
CA LEU A 293 35.32 18.31 49.23
C LEU A 293 36.75 18.55 49.73
N PRO A 294 37.49 19.50 49.13
CA PRO A 294 38.82 19.85 49.60
C PRO A 294 38.77 20.55 50.98
N VAL A 295 39.68 20.16 51.87
CA VAL A 295 39.73 20.64 53.26
C VAL A 295 41.03 21.37 53.56
N THR A 296 40.95 22.55 54.17
CA THR A 296 42.11 23.29 54.68
C THR A 296 42.58 22.70 55.99
N ALA A 297 43.87 22.41 56.13
CA ALA A 297 44.43 22.00 57.41
C ALA A 297 44.26 23.06 58.51
N ARG A 298 43.98 22.61 59.73
CA ARG A 298 43.92 23.47 60.91
C ARG A 298 45.29 23.98 61.31
N THR A 299 45.34 25.23 61.78
CA THR A 299 46.55 25.88 62.31
C THR A 299 46.60 25.89 63.84
N ASP A 300 45.45 25.73 64.50
CA ASP A 300 45.30 25.75 65.95
C ASP A 300 45.53 24.38 66.61
N MET A 301 45.30 23.28 65.88
CA MET A 301 45.51 21.90 66.33
C MET A 301 46.00 21.00 65.18
N MET A 302 46.76 19.95 65.51
CA MET A 302 47.28 18.96 64.55
C MET A 302 46.70 17.56 64.78
N PRO A 303 45.41 17.33 64.48
CA PRO A 303 44.79 16.02 64.60
C PRO A 303 45.33 15.04 63.53
N SER A 304 45.14 13.72 63.74
CA SER A 304 45.38 12.73 62.67
C SER A 304 44.54 13.07 61.43
N ASP A 305 45.17 12.96 60.26
CA ASP A 305 44.60 13.30 58.95
C ASP A 305 44.23 14.79 58.79
N ASN A 306 44.93 15.71 59.47
CA ASN A 306 44.72 17.15 59.34
C ASN A 306 44.75 17.62 57.86
N GLY A 307 43.73 18.38 57.43
CA GLY A 307 43.59 18.83 56.04
C GLY A 307 43.29 17.73 55.02
N LYS A 308 42.93 16.52 55.45
CA LYS A 308 42.55 15.46 54.52
C LYS A 308 41.19 15.75 53.89
N ASP A 309 41.15 15.69 52.57
CA ASP A 309 39.93 15.89 51.79
C ASP A 309 38.89 14.81 52.06
N VAL A 310 37.62 15.18 51.84
CA VAL A 310 36.49 14.27 52.00
C VAL A 310 36.05 13.74 50.64
N LEU A 311 35.95 12.42 50.54
CA LEU A 311 35.29 11.73 49.43
C LEU A 311 33.98 11.12 49.96
N MET A 312 32.86 11.52 49.38
CA MET A 312 31.52 11.15 49.85
C MET A 312 30.74 10.44 48.73
N PRO A 313 30.72 9.10 48.69
CA PRO A 313 29.84 8.36 47.79
C PRO A 313 28.38 8.59 48.21
N MET A 314 27.50 8.73 47.21
CA MET A 314 26.09 9.02 47.38
C MET A 314 25.23 8.02 46.62
N VAL A 315 24.12 7.64 47.24
CA VAL A 315 22.98 7.01 46.58
C VAL A 315 21.77 7.91 46.76
N SER A 316 20.97 8.08 45.70
CA SER A 316 19.75 8.90 45.74
C SER A 316 18.57 8.13 45.14
N LEU A 317 17.36 8.48 45.58
CA LEU A 317 16.12 7.93 45.06
C LEU A 317 15.16 9.10 44.78
N SER A 318 14.75 9.25 43.53
CA SER A 318 13.76 10.24 43.10
C SER A 318 12.40 9.58 42.96
N ILE A 319 11.42 9.96 43.78
CA ILE A 319 10.10 9.35 43.83
C ILE A 319 9.05 10.36 43.37
N PRO A 320 8.24 10.06 42.33
CA PRO A 320 7.20 10.98 41.86
C PRO A 320 5.97 10.94 42.79
N ILE A 321 5.94 11.81 43.80
CA ILE A 321 4.85 11.86 44.81
C ILE A 321 3.54 12.42 44.20
N PHE A 322 3.62 13.41 43.32
CA PHE A 322 2.45 14.06 42.72
C PHE A 322 2.05 13.41 41.39
N ASN A 323 1.29 12.32 41.47
CA ASN A 323 0.99 11.44 40.32
C ASN A 323 -0.18 11.87 39.40
N LYS A 324 -0.72 13.09 39.56
CA LYS A 324 -1.87 13.57 38.75
C LYS A 324 -1.57 13.54 37.24
N ARG A 325 -0.33 13.81 36.84
CA ARG A 325 0.14 13.72 35.44
C ARG A 325 -0.06 12.31 34.87
N TYR A 326 0.47 11.28 35.53
CA TYR A 326 0.39 9.89 35.05
C TYR A 326 -1.06 9.39 34.99
N LYS A 327 -1.88 9.72 36.00
CA LYS A 327 -3.33 9.40 35.97
C LYS A 327 -4.04 10.05 34.79
N SER A 328 -3.70 11.30 34.48
CA SER A 328 -4.28 12.01 33.33
C SER A 328 -3.84 11.40 32.00
N ILE A 329 -2.58 10.98 31.87
CA ILE A 329 -2.08 10.29 30.67
C ILE A 329 -2.76 8.93 30.49
N SER A 330 -2.94 8.15 31.57
CA SER A 330 -3.68 6.88 31.49
C SER A 330 -5.12 7.09 31.01
N LYS A 331 -5.80 8.14 31.50
CA LYS A 331 -7.14 8.46 31.01
C LYS A 331 -7.15 8.88 29.54
N GLN A 332 -6.13 9.62 29.08
CA GLN A 332 -5.98 9.97 27.67
C GLN A 332 -5.73 8.75 26.79
N ASN A 333 -4.90 7.80 27.24
CA ASN A 333 -4.65 6.56 26.52
C ASN A 333 -5.94 5.70 26.39
N GLU A 334 -6.73 5.59 27.45
CA GLU A 334 -8.05 4.94 27.41
C GLU A 334 -8.98 5.60 26.38
N LEU A 335 -9.06 6.93 26.38
CA LEU A 335 -9.89 7.68 25.41
C LEU A 335 -9.38 7.54 23.98
N ARG A 336 -8.05 7.50 23.77
CA ARG A 336 -7.43 7.27 22.46
C ARG A 336 -7.74 5.87 21.92
N GLN A 337 -7.79 4.85 22.78
CA GLN A 337 -8.20 3.50 22.37
C GLN A 337 -9.64 3.51 21.84
N GLN A 338 -10.57 4.13 22.56
CA GLN A 338 -11.98 4.27 22.13
C GLN A 338 -12.11 5.07 20.83
N GLU A 339 -11.30 6.13 20.68
CA GLU A 339 -11.22 6.89 19.43
C GLU A 339 -10.76 6.03 18.26
N ILE A 340 -9.66 5.28 18.42
CA ILE A 340 -9.09 4.41 17.39
C ILE A 340 -10.08 3.31 16.98
N GLU A 341 -10.78 2.68 17.93
CA GLU A 341 -11.82 1.70 17.66
C GLU A 341 -12.97 2.30 16.83
N SER A 342 -13.42 3.50 17.20
CA SER A 342 -14.47 4.22 16.48
C SER A 342 -14.02 4.62 15.06
N GLN A 343 -12.77 5.08 14.91
CA GLN A 343 -12.19 5.39 13.60
C GLN A 343 -12.05 4.14 12.73
N LYS A 344 -11.63 3.00 13.30
CA LYS A 344 -11.56 1.71 12.61
C LYS A 344 -12.93 1.27 12.12
N GLY A 345 -13.95 1.34 12.97
CA GLY A 345 -15.34 1.03 12.60
C GLY A 345 -15.87 1.92 11.48
N ASN A 346 -15.62 3.23 11.55
CA ASN A 346 -15.97 4.14 10.46
C ASN A 346 -15.20 3.82 9.17
N ARG A 347 -13.90 3.52 9.25
CA ARG A 347 -13.11 3.17 8.05
C ARG A 347 -13.65 1.89 7.41
N LEU A 348 -13.99 0.88 8.20
CA LEU A 348 -14.61 -0.35 7.72
C LEU A 348 -15.91 -0.05 6.94
N ASN A 349 -16.82 0.75 7.51
CA ASN A 349 -18.07 1.13 6.83
C ASN A 349 -17.81 1.82 5.47
N VAL A 350 -16.78 2.68 5.39
CA VAL A 350 -16.38 3.34 4.15
C VAL A 350 -15.84 2.33 3.13
N LEU A 351 -15.01 1.37 3.56
CA LEU A 351 -14.45 0.33 2.69
C LEU A 351 -15.54 -0.63 2.18
N GLU A 352 -16.47 -1.05 3.03
CA GLU A 352 -17.63 -1.88 2.66
C GLU A 352 -18.53 -1.17 1.64
N SER A 353 -18.81 0.11 1.88
CA SER A 353 -19.60 0.93 0.96
C SER A 353 -18.91 1.08 -0.40
N ALA A 354 -17.59 1.32 -0.41
CA ALA A 354 -16.79 1.41 -1.62
C ALA A 354 -16.76 0.07 -2.38
N PHE A 355 -16.66 -1.05 -1.66
CA PHE A 355 -16.64 -2.39 -2.24
C PHE A 355 -17.98 -2.76 -2.87
N ALA A 356 -19.09 -2.54 -2.17
CA ALA A 356 -20.42 -2.76 -2.69
C ALA A 356 -20.67 -1.91 -3.96
N LYS A 357 -20.24 -0.65 -3.94
CA LYS A 357 -20.31 0.25 -5.10
C LYS A 357 -19.48 -0.26 -6.27
N ALA A 358 -18.23 -0.65 -6.03
CA ALA A 358 -17.33 -1.15 -7.07
C ALA A 358 -17.86 -2.45 -7.71
N LYS A 359 -18.37 -3.40 -6.90
CA LYS A 359 -19.04 -4.61 -7.41
C LYS A 359 -20.24 -4.26 -8.28
N SER A 360 -21.11 -3.38 -7.81
CA SER A 360 -22.29 -2.93 -8.57
C SER A 360 -21.89 -2.28 -9.90
N GLN A 361 -20.92 -1.36 -9.88
CA GLN A 361 -20.46 -0.65 -11.08
C GLN A 361 -19.75 -1.59 -12.07
N ARG A 362 -18.97 -2.58 -11.59
CA ARG A 362 -18.37 -3.61 -12.45
C ARG A 362 -19.44 -4.43 -13.16
N ASN A 363 -20.47 -4.86 -12.42
CA ASN A 363 -21.57 -5.64 -12.98
C ASN A 363 -22.38 -4.84 -14.00
N GLN A 364 -22.63 -3.55 -13.73
CA GLN A 364 -23.27 -2.65 -14.69
C GLN A 364 -22.45 -2.51 -15.98
N ALA A 365 -21.13 -2.37 -15.85
CA ALA A 365 -20.23 -2.30 -17.00
C ALA A 365 -20.25 -3.58 -17.85
N ARG A 366 -20.32 -4.77 -17.21
CA ARG A 366 -20.50 -6.04 -17.91
C ARG A 366 -21.84 -6.13 -18.65
N ILE A 367 -22.94 -5.79 -17.99
CA ILE A 367 -24.28 -5.79 -18.61
C ILE A 367 -24.31 -4.84 -19.82
N ALA A 368 -23.71 -3.65 -19.68
CA ALA A 368 -23.60 -2.68 -20.76
C ALA A 368 -22.78 -3.25 -21.93
N PHE A 369 -21.61 -3.82 -21.65
CA PHE A 369 -20.76 -4.45 -22.67
C PHE A 369 -21.50 -5.55 -23.46
N ASP A 370 -22.14 -6.50 -22.76
CA ASP A 370 -22.88 -7.60 -23.38
C ASP A 370 -24.04 -7.09 -24.25
N THR A 371 -24.70 -6.01 -23.80
CA THR A 371 -25.76 -5.35 -24.55
C THR A 371 -25.23 -4.68 -25.80
N GLN A 372 -24.13 -3.93 -25.72
CA GLN A 372 -23.55 -3.28 -26.89
C GLN A 372 -22.99 -4.26 -27.90
N GLN A 373 -22.43 -5.39 -27.44
CA GLN A 373 -21.97 -6.44 -28.35
C GLN A 373 -23.13 -7.01 -29.18
N LYS A 374 -24.30 -7.26 -28.58
CA LYS A 374 -25.50 -7.73 -29.29
C LYS A 374 -26.05 -6.68 -30.24
N ASN A 375 -26.18 -5.43 -29.77
CA ASN A 375 -26.70 -4.33 -30.57
C ASN A 375 -25.79 -4.02 -31.77
N LEU A 376 -24.46 -4.06 -31.58
CA LEU A 376 -23.50 -3.81 -32.65
C LEU A 376 -23.63 -4.86 -33.75
N LYS A 377 -23.81 -6.14 -33.38
CA LYS A 377 -24.06 -7.20 -34.36
C LYS A 377 -25.33 -6.94 -35.17
N GLN A 378 -26.43 -6.55 -34.51
CA GLN A 378 -27.68 -6.23 -35.20
C GLN A 378 -27.54 -4.99 -36.10
N ALA A 379 -26.79 -3.99 -35.66
CA ALA A 379 -26.54 -2.78 -36.44
C ALA A 379 -25.68 -3.06 -37.69
N GLN A 380 -24.70 -3.97 -37.59
CA GLN A 380 -23.92 -4.46 -38.73
C GLN A 380 -24.78 -5.24 -39.73
N ASP A 381 -25.69 -6.09 -39.25
CA ASP A 381 -26.64 -6.80 -40.12
C ASP A 381 -27.57 -5.81 -40.84
N ALA A 382 -28.05 -4.77 -40.15
CA ALA A 382 -28.89 -3.72 -40.72
C ALA A 382 -28.14 -2.87 -41.75
N GLU A 383 -26.90 -2.47 -41.48
CA GLU A 383 -26.03 -1.75 -42.42
C GLU A 383 -25.87 -2.51 -43.73
N GLN A 384 -25.62 -3.83 -43.69
CA GLN A 384 -25.48 -4.63 -44.90
C GLN A 384 -26.74 -4.61 -45.78
N ILE A 385 -27.92 -4.55 -45.16
CA ILE A 385 -29.20 -4.45 -45.88
C ILE A 385 -29.38 -3.05 -46.46
N LEU A 386 -29.11 -2.01 -45.65
CA LEU A 386 -29.28 -0.61 -46.05
C LEU A 386 -28.33 -0.23 -47.20
N VAL A 387 -27.05 -0.62 -47.12
CA VAL A 387 -26.08 -0.37 -48.20
C VAL A 387 -26.52 -1.02 -49.51
N LYS A 388 -26.99 -2.28 -49.49
CA LYS A 388 -27.51 -2.96 -50.70
C LYS A 388 -28.74 -2.25 -51.28
N ASN A 389 -29.66 -1.83 -50.43
CA ASN A 389 -30.88 -1.12 -50.87
C ASN A 389 -30.56 0.27 -51.42
N TYR A 390 -29.52 0.92 -50.91
CA TYR A 390 -29.04 2.20 -51.43
C TYR A 390 -28.41 2.04 -52.82
N GLU A 391 -27.57 1.01 -53.02
CA GLU A 391 -27.00 0.68 -54.34
C GLU A 391 -28.07 0.42 -55.40
N THR A 392 -29.22 -0.17 -55.01
CA THR A 392 -30.37 -0.39 -55.89
C THR A 392 -31.29 0.83 -56.04
N GLY A 393 -31.00 1.95 -55.37
CA GLY A 393 -31.76 3.20 -55.43
C GLY A 393 -33.13 3.14 -54.75
N THR A 394 -33.32 2.20 -53.83
CA THR A 394 -34.62 1.94 -53.17
C THR A 394 -34.81 2.67 -51.84
N ILE A 395 -33.75 3.26 -51.28
CA ILE A 395 -33.77 4.04 -50.04
C ILE A 395 -32.89 5.29 -50.16
N ASP A 396 -33.07 6.23 -49.22
CA ASP A 396 -32.23 7.42 -49.08
C ASP A 396 -30.90 7.05 -48.38
N PHE A 397 -29.81 7.74 -48.75
CA PHE A 397 -28.50 7.59 -48.11
C PHE A 397 -28.52 7.94 -46.61
N ASN A 398 -29.49 8.75 -46.17
CA ASN A 398 -29.65 9.12 -44.76
C ASN A 398 -29.82 7.91 -43.83
N ASP A 399 -30.51 6.85 -44.26
CA ASP A 399 -30.68 5.65 -43.45
C ASP A 399 -29.32 4.93 -43.21
N VAL A 400 -28.42 4.98 -44.20
CA VAL A 400 -27.05 4.44 -44.09
C VAL A 400 -26.20 5.28 -43.13
N LEU A 401 -26.38 6.60 -43.11
CA LEU A 401 -25.70 7.47 -42.14
C LEU A 401 -26.19 7.23 -40.71
N ASP A 402 -27.49 7.10 -40.51
CA ASP A 402 -28.08 6.92 -39.19
C ASP A 402 -27.65 5.59 -38.55
N ILE A 403 -27.58 4.51 -39.34
CA ILE A 403 -27.09 3.22 -38.84
C ILE A 403 -25.60 3.27 -38.47
N GLN A 404 -24.81 4.06 -39.18
CA GLN A 404 -23.39 4.27 -38.89
C GLN A 404 -23.16 5.07 -37.62
N GLU A 405 -23.92 6.14 -37.41
CA GLU A 405 -23.88 6.89 -36.17
C GLU A 405 -24.26 6.00 -34.97
N LEU A 406 -25.26 5.13 -35.15
CA LEU A 406 -25.62 4.14 -34.14
C LEU A 406 -24.46 3.16 -33.87
N GLN A 407 -23.83 2.62 -34.91
CA GLN A 407 -22.68 1.71 -34.75
C GLN A 407 -21.50 2.36 -34.03
N LEU A 408 -21.12 3.58 -34.43
CA LEU A 408 -20.05 4.34 -33.78
C LEU A 408 -20.37 4.53 -32.28
N LYS A 409 -21.59 4.96 -31.96
CA LYS A 409 -22.02 5.12 -30.57
C LYS A 409 -21.92 3.82 -29.78
N LEU A 410 -22.33 2.69 -30.37
CA LEU A 410 -22.24 1.37 -29.74
C LEU A 410 -20.78 0.95 -29.51
N GLN A 411 -19.88 1.19 -30.47
CA GLN A 411 -18.45 0.90 -30.37
C GLN A 411 -17.78 1.73 -29.27
N ILE A 412 -18.03 3.05 -29.21
CA ILE A 412 -17.50 3.91 -28.16
C ILE A 412 -18.01 3.47 -26.77
N ASN A 413 -19.31 3.20 -26.64
CA ASN A 413 -19.89 2.69 -25.39
C ASN A 413 -19.31 1.32 -24.98
N GLN A 414 -18.92 0.49 -25.95
CA GLN A 414 -18.27 -0.79 -25.67
C GLN A 414 -16.88 -0.57 -25.05
N VAL A 415 -16.09 0.37 -25.59
CA VAL A 415 -14.79 0.76 -25.01
C VAL A 415 -14.96 1.32 -23.61
N ASP A 416 -15.94 2.20 -23.39
CA ASP A 416 -16.25 2.74 -22.06
C ASP A 416 -16.66 1.66 -21.06
N SER A 417 -17.39 0.65 -21.51
CA SER A 417 -17.78 -0.50 -20.68
C SER A 417 -16.57 -1.33 -20.26
N ILE A 418 -15.62 -1.56 -21.18
CA ILE A 418 -14.35 -2.23 -20.86
C ILE A 418 -13.56 -1.43 -19.84
N GLN A 419 -13.35 -0.12 -20.09
CA GLN A 419 -12.63 0.76 -19.16
C GLN A 419 -13.26 0.71 -17.77
N ASN A 420 -14.58 0.92 -17.68
CA ASN A 420 -15.29 0.92 -16.41
C ASN A 420 -15.16 -0.43 -15.69
N TYR A 421 -15.28 -1.54 -16.40
CA TYR A 421 -15.09 -2.87 -15.81
C TYR A 421 -13.71 -2.99 -15.12
N PHE A 422 -12.63 -2.64 -15.81
CA PHE A 422 -11.27 -2.77 -15.28
C PHE A 422 -10.91 -1.70 -14.23
N LEU A 423 -11.48 -0.50 -14.32
CA LEU A 423 -11.39 0.49 -13.25
C LEU A 423 -12.01 -0.03 -11.96
N GLN A 424 -13.21 -0.61 -12.03
CA GLN A 424 -13.86 -1.17 -10.85
C GLN A 424 -13.15 -2.43 -10.35
N GLN A 425 -12.59 -3.25 -11.25
CA GLN A 425 -11.80 -4.41 -10.88
C GLN A 425 -10.53 -4.01 -10.11
N SER A 426 -9.83 -2.95 -10.52
CA SER A 426 -8.65 -2.47 -9.78
C SER A 426 -9.02 -1.92 -8.39
N ILE A 427 -10.15 -1.23 -8.26
CA ILE A 427 -10.69 -0.80 -6.95
C ILE A 427 -11.00 -2.02 -6.07
N ILE A 428 -11.64 -3.05 -6.62
CA ILE A 428 -11.95 -4.28 -5.90
C ILE A 428 -10.68 -4.95 -5.39
N ASN A 429 -9.67 -5.14 -6.24
CA ASN A 429 -8.37 -5.72 -5.87
C ASN A 429 -7.69 -4.91 -4.75
N TYR A 430 -7.72 -3.58 -4.85
CA TYR A 430 -7.23 -2.69 -3.80
C TYR A 430 -7.92 -2.96 -2.45
N LEU A 431 -9.25 -3.12 -2.45
CA LEU A 431 -10.06 -3.27 -1.24
C LEU A 431 -9.87 -4.62 -0.55
N ILE A 432 -9.65 -5.72 -1.30
CA ILE A 432 -9.61 -7.09 -0.75
C ILE A 432 -8.22 -7.73 -0.69
N ASN A 433 -7.17 -6.93 -0.82
CA ASN A 433 -5.78 -7.38 -0.74
C ASN A 433 -5.38 -8.43 -1.81
N GLN A 434 -5.87 -8.26 -3.04
CA GLN A 434 -5.49 -9.05 -4.22
C GLN A 434 -4.69 -8.25 -5.23
#